data_AF-A0A8H4GU00-F1
#
_entry.id   AF-A0A8H4GU00-F1
#
_cell.length_a   1.000
_cell.length_b   1.000
_cell.length_c   1.000
_cell.angle_alpha   90.00
_cell.angle_beta   90.00
_cell.angle_gamma   90.00
#
_symmetry.space_group_name_H-M   'P 1'
#
loop_
_entity.id
_entity.type
_entity.pdbx_description
1 polymer ?
#
loop_
_entity_poly.entity_id
_entity_poly.type
_entity_poly.pdbx_seq_one_letter_code
_entity_poly.pdbx_strand_id
1 'polypeptide(L)'
;MTVDYERMRRLMAEALGLRPDLIQKGSNFFDMGGDSFSAQHLVSRARDEGVYLTMEDIFDHPTWSDFVRIVGEKAANASRASQSPHRNTGSEDHFRNLDGKIGDGFVAIYPTTDFQRFALFSMYFRYFRIPLPSTIDRARLLGACQQLVKRHESLRTAFYAYTDGGQEKVVQGILPPKDIQFKERNEAASSLDQYCEDDNRKTLEPPVDGKPPFQAHLVTLQDSSMFLVLRFTHAQWDGVSLASIAHDLTALYNGSLVPPASQFIDHARAAWASQTEEAYEIWRQLLRGSKMTVLRGHQLAVDGAKSTNGITADEPYTVQITKNIPLPVLPANISMATLVKAAWAIVLRRLFIPRTSTVCKQDDLDDVVFGQVTNARGLEIPHDESIVGPCANIVPVRVHFTETMTKLDLFHQVQRQYVRTRPAENVEFGKIVKHCTSWPSGTRYGSFVRFQNYDFSPTSWFNGVPCKGSLYNLPNRPSETANLAVFPLDTRLSLQLTVSHLTLSQKEADFVVNKFCNVVQYLGTGLQSTIASSFELLN
;
A
#
# COMPACT_ATOMS: atom_id res chain seq x y z
N MET A 1 -25.18 27.13 2.02
CA MET A 1 -24.45 27.52 0.80
C MET A 1 -23.03 27.99 1.11
N THR A 2 -22.76 29.17 1.69
CA THR A 2 -21.37 29.61 1.98
C THR A 2 -20.58 28.72 2.96
N VAL A 3 -21.26 28.07 3.90
CA VAL A 3 -20.63 27.15 4.88
C VAL A 3 -20.09 25.88 4.21
N ASP A 4 -20.80 25.33 3.22
CA ASP A 4 -20.35 24.12 2.50
C ASP A 4 -19.17 24.41 1.57
N TYR A 5 -19.04 25.66 1.11
CA TYR A 5 -17.97 26.09 0.19
C TYR A 5 -16.62 26.11 0.90
N GLU A 6 -16.50 26.84 2.01
CA GLU A 6 -15.26 26.89 2.79
C GLU A 6 -14.91 25.54 3.40
N ARG A 7 -15.94 24.78 3.81
CA ARG A 7 -15.77 23.43 4.34
C ARG A 7 -15.19 22.48 3.29
N MET A 8 -15.81 22.38 2.10
CA MET A 8 -15.29 21.54 1.02
C MET A 8 -13.93 22.01 0.52
N ARG A 9 -13.68 23.33 0.51
CA ARG A 9 -12.37 23.87 0.18
C ARG A 9 -11.29 23.39 1.15
N ARG A 10 -11.55 23.46 2.46
CA ARG A 10 -10.64 22.95 3.49
C ARG A 10 -10.41 21.46 3.34
N LEU A 11 -11.48 20.67 3.18
CA LEU A 11 -11.38 19.21 3.05
C LEU A 11 -10.57 18.79 1.82
N MET A 12 -10.81 19.43 0.66
CA MET A 12 -10.04 19.17 -0.56
C MET A 12 -8.57 19.57 -0.40
N ALA A 13 -8.30 20.72 0.25
CA ALA A 13 -6.95 21.18 0.50
C ALA A 13 -6.18 20.25 1.45
N GLU A 14 -6.82 19.84 2.55
CA GLU A 14 -6.30 18.84 3.49
C GLU A 14 -5.99 17.53 2.78
N ALA A 15 -6.92 17.06 1.93
CA ALA A 15 -6.77 15.83 1.17
C ALA A 15 -5.58 15.84 0.18
N LEU A 16 -5.32 17.01 -0.41
CA LEU A 16 -4.23 17.20 -1.38
C LEU A 16 -2.91 17.64 -0.72
N GLY A 17 -2.89 17.88 0.59
CA GLY A 17 -1.73 18.47 1.27
C GLY A 17 -1.42 19.90 0.80
N LEU A 18 -2.42 20.63 0.32
CA LEU A 18 -2.30 21.98 -0.22
C LEU A 18 -2.86 23.01 0.76
N ARG A 19 -2.51 24.27 0.56
CA ARG A 19 -3.15 25.36 1.28
C ARG A 19 -4.53 25.66 0.68
N PRO A 20 -5.57 25.94 1.51
CA PRO A 20 -6.92 26.20 1.02
C PRO A 20 -7.03 27.33 -0.01
N ASP A 21 -6.19 28.36 0.07
CA ASP A 21 -6.18 29.51 -0.86
C ASP A 21 -5.85 29.13 -2.31
N LEU A 22 -5.23 27.97 -2.53
CA LEU A 22 -4.91 27.45 -3.87
C LEU A 22 -6.10 26.78 -4.56
N ILE A 23 -7.17 26.48 -3.81
CA ILE A 23 -8.35 25.77 -4.33
C ILE A 23 -9.39 26.80 -4.82
N GLN A 24 -9.48 26.94 -6.14
CA GLN A 24 -10.43 27.81 -6.83
C GLN A 24 -11.67 27.03 -7.30
N LYS A 25 -12.67 27.73 -7.85
CA LYS A 25 -13.91 27.08 -8.29
C LYS A 25 -13.70 26.02 -9.37
N GLY A 26 -12.85 26.33 -10.35
CA GLY A 26 -12.49 25.44 -11.45
C GLY A 26 -11.33 24.50 -11.15
N SER A 27 -10.85 24.44 -9.90
CA SER A 27 -9.78 23.52 -9.50
C SER A 27 -10.24 22.09 -9.69
N ASN A 28 -9.58 21.38 -10.61
CA ASN A 28 -9.76 19.96 -10.84
C ASN A 28 -8.90 19.15 -9.86
N PHE A 29 -9.50 18.18 -9.19
CA PHE A 29 -8.87 17.36 -8.17
C PHE A 29 -7.64 16.61 -8.68
N PHE A 30 -7.71 15.99 -9.86
CA PHE A 30 -6.61 15.21 -10.42
C PHE A 30 -5.52 16.11 -11.01
N ASP A 31 -5.90 17.22 -11.64
CA ASP A 31 -4.92 18.18 -12.18
C ASP A 31 -4.11 18.87 -11.07
N MET A 32 -4.67 18.95 -9.85
CA MET A 32 -3.98 19.44 -8.66
C MET A 32 -3.14 18.37 -7.94
N GLY A 33 -2.91 17.22 -8.57
CA GLY A 33 -2.09 16.13 -8.03
C GLY A 33 -2.88 15.12 -7.21
N GLY A 34 -4.21 15.20 -7.22
CA GLY A 34 -5.08 14.22 -6.61
C GLY A 34 -4.95 12.85 -7.24
N ASP A 35 -5.16 11.83 -6.43
CA ASP A 35 -5.10 10.43 -6.77
C ASP A 35 -6.19 9.66 -6.00
N SER A 36 -6.24 8.34 -6.20
CA SER A 36 -7.19 7.48 -5.50
C SER A 36 -7.09 7.57 -3.97
N PHE A 37 -5.88 7.84 -3.44
CA PHE A 37 -5.66 7.90 -2.01
C PHE A 37 -6.20 9.20 -1.41
N SER A 38 -5.77 10.34 -1.96
CA SER A 38 -6.27 11.65 -1.55
C SER A 38 -7.78 11.76 -1.77
N ALA A 39 -8.34 11.14 -2.83
CA ALA A 39 -9.78 11.08 -3.05
C ALA A 39 -10.49 10.30 -1.94
N GLN A 40 -9.92 9.17 -1.51
CA GLN A 40 -10.46 8.40 -0.41
C GLN A 40 -10.33 9.13 0.94
N HIS A 41 -9.20 9.80 1.17
CA HIS A 41 -9.00 10.64 2.34
C HIS A 41 -10.04 11.76 2.38
N LEU A 42 -10.31 12.42 1.25
CA LEU A 42 -11.37 13.42 1.11
C LEU A 42 -12.75 12.85 1.47
N VAL A 43 -13.12 11.68 0.92
CA VAL A 43 -14.41 11.01 1.23
C VAL A 43 -14.52 10.68 2.72
N SER A 44 -13.44 10.15 3.31
CA SER A 44 -13.41 9.75 4.72
C SER A 44 -13.57 10.97 5.64
N ARG A 45 -12.77 12.02 5.42
CA ARG A 45 -12.83 13.26 6.20
C ARG A 45 -14.14 14.01 6.02
N ALA A 46 -14.69 14.01 4.81
CA ALA A 46 -16.03 14.55 4.56
C ALA A 46 -17.09 13.80 5.39
N ARG A 47 -17.03 12.46 5.43
CA ARG A 47 -17.96 11.63 6.22
C ARG A 47 -17.86 11.88 7.72
N ASP A 48 -16.65 11.98 8.28
CA ASP A 48 -16.43 12.34 9.70
C ASP A 48 -17.12 13.66 10.08
N GLU A 49 -17.31 14.51 9.08
CA GLU A 49 -17.91 15.82 9.16
C GLU A 49 -19.40 15.84 8.73
N GLY A 50 -20.00 14.67 8.46
CA GLY A 50 -21.40 14.54 8.04
C GLY A 50 -21.67 15.01 6.60
N VAL A 51 -20.63 15.12 5.77
CA VAL A 51 -20.70 15.45 4.35
C VAL A 51 -20.58 14.18 3.53
N TYR A 52 -21.56 13.91 2.67
CA TYR A 52 -21.60 12.70 1.85
C TYR A 52 -21.04 12.96 0.45
N LEU A 53 -19.83 12.46 0.20
CA LEU A 53 -19.17 12.43 -1.10
C LEU A 53 -18.71 10.99 -1.36
N THR A 54 -18.81 10.52 -2.60
CA THR A 54 -18.35 9.18 -3.00
C THR A 54 -17.13 9.26 -3.91
N MET A 55 -16.45 8.13 -4.10
CA MET A 55 -15.36 8.06 -5.08
C MET A 55 -15.87 8.24 -6.50
N GLU A 56 -17.07 7.73 -6.80
CA GLU A 56 -17.72 7.92 -8.10
C GLU A 56 -17.95 9.40 -8.37
N ASP A 57 -18.46 10.15 -7.38
CA ASP A 57 -18.61 11.61 -7.49
C ASP A 57 -17.27 12.30 -7.84
N ILE A 58 -16.17 11.89 -7.19
CA ILE A 58 -14.85 12.50 -7.41
C ILE A 58 -14.30 12.20 -8.82
N PHE A 59 -14.48 10.97 -9.31
CA PHE A 59 -13.97 10.57 -10.62
C PHE A 59 -14.83 11.10 -11.77
N ASP A 60 -16.15 11.14 -11.62
CA ASP A 60 -17.07 11.59 -12.65
C ASP A 60 -17.20 13.12 -12.72
N HIS A 61 -17.03 13.79 -11.58
CA HIS A 61 -17.19 15.23 -11.45
C HIS A 61 -16.04 15.88 -10.66
N PRO A 62 -14.81 15.91 -11.22
CA PRO A 62 -13.58 16.16 -10.47
C PRO A 62 -13.33 17.61 -10.08
N THR A 63 -14.26 18.55 -10.29
CA THR A 63 -14.03 19.96 -9.95
C THR A 63 -14.53 20.29 -8.55
N TRP A 64 -13.88 21.23 -7.88
CA TRP A 64 -14.37 21.74 -6.59
C TRP A 64 -15.82 22.23 -6.68
N SER A 65 -16.19 22.92 -7.78
CA SER A 65 -17.56 23.37 -7.98
C SER A 65 -18.57 22.24 -8.07
N ASP A 66 -18.17 21.11 -8.65
CA ASP A 66 -19.01 19.91 -8.69
C ASP A 66 -19.18 19.31 -7.31
N PHE A 67 -18.11 19.17 -6.53
CA PHE A 67 -18.22 18.62 -5.17
C PHE A 67 -19.19 19.41 -4.32
N VAL A 68 -19.11 20.74 -4.38
CA VAL A 68 -20.03 21.64 -3.68
C VAL A 68 -21.48 21.47 -4.16
N ARG A 69 -21.69 21.35 -5.47
CA ARG A 69 -23.02 21.11 -6.05
C ARG A 69 -23.60 19.76 -5.59
N ILE A 70 -22.82 18.68 -5.69
CA ILE A 70 -23.22 17.32 -5.31
C ILE A 70 -23.55 17.24 -3.82
N VAL A 71 -22.70 17.84 -2.97
CA VAL A 71 -22.94 17.90 -1.52
C VAL A 71 -24.22 18.70 -1.22
N GLY A 72 -24.45 19.81 -1.92
CA GLY A 72 -25.70 20.58 -1.80
C GLY A 72 -26.94 19.79 -2.20
N GLU A 73 -26.89 19.07 -3.32
CA GLU A 73 -27.96 18.20 -3.80
C GLU A 73 -28.24 17.04 -2.84
N LYS A 74 -27.19 16.39 -2.32
CA LYS A 74 -27.30 15.29 -1.35
C LYS A 74 -27.82 15.76 0.00
N ALA A 75 -27.42 16.94 0.48
CA ALA A 75 -27.95 17.53 1.70
C ALA A 75 -29.46 17.89 1.59
N ALA A 76 -29.88 18.38 0.41
CA ALA A 76 -31.29 18.65 0.12
C ALA A 76 -32.14 17.36 0.03
N ASN A 77 -31.53 16.24 -0.36
CA ASN A 77 -32.19 14.93 -0.43
C ASN A 77 -32.16 14.17 0.91
N ALA A 78 -31.09 14.30 1.70
CA ALA A 78 -30.97 13.70 3.03
C ALA A 78 -31.94 14.33 4.05
N SER A 79 -32.32 15.60 3.86
CA SER A 79 -33.40 16.24 4.60
C SER A 79 -34.81 15.68 4.25
N ARG A 80 -34.91 14.77 3.27
CA ARG A 80 -36.14 14.04 2.90
C ARG A 80 -36.10 12.53 3.17
N ALA A 81 -34.93 11.95 3.41
CA ALA A 81 -34.78 10.51 3.67
C ALA A 81 -33.78 10.29 4.81
N SER A 82 -34.29 9.95 5.99
CA SER A 82 -33.47 9.52 7.12
C SER A 82 -33.23 8.01 7.04
N GLN A 83 -31.99 7.63 7.38
CA GLN A 83 -31.45 6.30 7.71
C GLN A 83 -30.66 5.60 6.58
N SER A 84 -29.35 5.45 6.83
CA SER A 84 -28.58 4.30 6.37
C SER A 84 -28.38 3.36 7.57
N PRO A 85 -28.57 2.05 7.41
CA PRO A 85 -28.45 1.09 8.51
C PRO A 85 -26.98 0.78 8.79
N HIS A 86 -26.56 0.95 10.04
CA HIS A 86 -25.34 0.33 10.55
C HIS A 86 -25.42 -1.17 10.31
N ARG A 87 -24.56 -1.70 9.42
CA ARG A 87 -24.42 -3.14 9.21
C ARG A 87 -23.72 -3.74 10.42
N ASN A 88 -24.45 -4.62 11.12
CA ASN A 88 -23.98 -5.47 12.20
C ASN A 88 -22.66 -6.17 11.85
N THR A 89 -21.73 -6.15 12.81
CA THR A 89 -20.52 -6.96 12.85
C THR A 89 -20.90 -8.44 13.05
N GLY A 90 -20.78 -9.25 12.00
CA GLY A 90 -21.07 -10.68 12.03
C GLY A 90 -19.94 -11.52 12.65
N SER A 91 -20.35 -12.34 13.63
CA SER A 91 -19.73 -13.50 14.30
C SER A 91 -18.32 -13.39 14.90
N GLU A 92 -18.26 -13.17 16.21
CA GLU A 92 -17.06 -13.18 17.07
C GLU A 92 -16.55 -14.58 17.48
N ASP A 93 -17.16 -15.69 17.05
CA ASP A 93 -17.06 -16.96 17.81
C ASP A 93 -16.19 -18.08 17.22
N HIS A 94 -15.25 -17.81 16.29
CA HIS A 94 -14.44 -18.90 15.70
C HIS A 94 -12.97 -18.97 16.11
N PHE A 95 -12.43 -18.00 16.85
CA PHE A 95 -10.98 -17.93 17.09
C PHE A 95 -10.55 -18.15 18.54
N ARG A 96 -11.49 -18.25 19.49
CA ARG A 96 -11.21 -18.71 20.87
C ARG A 96 -10.75 -20.17 20.93
N ASN A 97 -10.97 -20.97 19.89
CA ASN A 97 -10.67 -22.40 19.90
C ASN A 97 -9.19 -22.75 19.66
N LEU A 98 -8.28 -21.78 19.77
CA LEU A 98 -6.82 -21.97 19.65
C LEU A 98 -6.12 -22.13 21.01
N ASP A 99 -6.87 -22.04 22.11
CA ASP A 99 -6.41 -21.99 23.52
C ASP A 99 -5.58 -23.21 23.99
N GLY A 100 -5.33 -24.22 23.13
CA GLY A 100 -4.44 -25.35 23.42
C GLY A 100 -3.23 -25.50 22.50
N LYS A 101 -3.10 -24.69 21.43
CA LYS A 101 -2.00 -24.75 20.45
C LYS A 101 -1.10 -23.51 20.46
N ILE A 102 -1.50 -22.47 21.17
CA ILE A 102 -0.86 -21.15 21.18
C ILE A 102 -0.60 -20.79 22.64
N GLY A 103 0.61 -20.30 22.94
CA GLY A 103 1.04 -20.07 24.32
C GLY A 103 0.17 -19.09 25.10
N ASP A 104 0.22 -19.19 26.43
CA ASP A 104 -0.50 -18.32 27.36
C ASP A 104 -0.05 -16.85 27.26
N GLY A 105 -0.95 -15.90 27.55
CA GLY A 105 -0.60 -14.48 27.77
C GLY A 105 -1.07 -13.50 26.68
N PHE A 106 -1.87 -13.93 25.71
CA PHE A 106 -2.57 -13.06 24.77
C PHE A 106 -3.93 -12.61 25.32
N VAL A 107 -4.34 -11.39 25.01
CA VAL A 107 -5.71 -10.89 25.25
C VAL A 107 -6.67 -11.45 24.22
N ALA A 108 -6.22 -11.57 22.98
CA ALA A 108 -6.99 -12.12 21.88
C ALA A 108 -6.07 -12.66 20.78
N ILE A 109 -6.56 -13.65 20.04
CA ILE A 109 -5.85 -14.28 18.92
C ILE A 109 -6.77 -14.27 17.70
N TYR A 110 -6.22 -13.92 16.55
CA TYR A 110 -6.93 -13.83 15.28
C TYR A 110 -6.09 -14.44 14.14
N PRO A 111 -6.70 -14.84 13.02
CA PRO A 111 -5.95 -15.17 11.82
C PRO A 111 -5.17 -13.94 11.33
N THR A 112 -4.01 -14.17 10.71
CA THR A 112 -3.31 -13.11 9.97
C THR A 112 -4.06 -12.81 8.68
N THR A 113 -4.06 -11.55 8.27
CA THR A 113 -4.50 -11.18 6.91
C THR A 113 -3.48 -11.65 5.87
N ASP A 114 -3.90 -11.76 4.61
CA ASP A 114 -2.98 -12.09 3.50
C ASP A 114 -1.80 -11.12 3.42
N PHE A 115 -2.04 -9.82 3.63
CA PHE A 115 -0.98 -8.82 3.63
C PHE A 115 -0.01 -8.98 4.81
N GLN A 116 -0.51 -9.29 6.02
CA GLN A 116 0.36 -9.59 7.16
C GLN A 116 1.26 -10.79 6.87
N ARG A 117 0.71 -11.87 6.31
CA ARG A 117 1.51 -13.04 5.90
C ARG A 117 2.57 -12.64 4.86
N PHE A 118 2.17 -11.91 3.82
CA PHE A 118 3.10 -11.42 2.81
C PHE A 118 4.25 -10.61 3.44
N ALA A 119 3.93 -9.66 4.32
CA ALA A 119 4.91 -8.82 5.00
C ALA A 119 5.88 -9.63 5.87
N LEU A 120 5.39 -10.58 6.68
CA LEU A 120 6.23 -11.41 7.56
C LEU A 120 7.27 -12.24 6.81
N PHE A 121 6.91 -12.79 5.66
CA PHE A 121 7.75 -13.73 4.92
C PHE A 121 8.49 -13.11 3.74
N SER A 122 8.12 -11.91 3.29
CA SER A 122 8.72 -11.27 2.10
C SER A 122 9.48 -9.98 2.43
N MET A 123 9.36 -9.45 3.65
CA MET A 123 10.01 -8.21 4.04
C MET A 123 10.90 -8.39 5.26
N TYR A 124 11.95 -7.58 5.32
CA TYR A 124 12.74 -7.38 6.52
C TYR A 124 12.11 -6.32 7.42
N PHE A 125 12.68 -6.18 8.62
CA PHE A 125 12.30 -5.10 9.53
C PHE A 125 12.43 -3.73 8.88
N ARG A 126 11.60 -2.82 9.35
CA ARG A 126 11.55 -1.42 8.95
C ARG A 126 11.88 -0.57 10.16
N TYR A 127 12.60 0.51 9.90
CA TYR A 127 13.13 1.37 10.96
C TYR A 127 12.63 2.79 10.71
N PHE A 128 11.71 3.26 11.53
CA PHE A 128 11.32 4.67 11.53
C PHE A 128 12.22 5.43 12.50
N ARG A 129 12.99 6.37 11.95
CA ARG A 129 14.13 7.00 12.63
C ARG A 129 13.83 8.47 12.84
N ILE A 130 13.83 8.91 14.09
CA ILE A 130 13.49 10.27 14.47
C ILE A 130 14.74 10.90 15.11
N PRO A 131 15.36 11.92 14.50
CA PRO A 131 16.44 12.66 15.13
C PRO A 131 15.92 13.37 16.38
N LEU A 132 16.68 13.32 17.48
CA LEU A 132 16.29 13.93 18.75
C LEU A 132 17.15 15.16 19.03
N PRO A 133 16.57 16.24 19.58
CA PRO A 133 17.35 17.39 20.02
C PRO A 133 18.17 17.01 21.25
N SER A 134 19.31 17.69 21.45
CA SER A 134 20.15 17.50 22.65
C SER A 134 19.41 17.85 23.95
N THR A 135 18.36 18.67 23.87
CA THR A 135 17.51 19.10 24.98
C THR A 135 16.35 18.14 25.30
N ILE A 136 16.29 16.97 24.66
CA ILE A 136 15.19 16.02 24.84
C ILE A 136 15.13 15.50 26.28
N ASP A 137 13.96 15.62 26.93
CA ASP A 137 13.69 14.88 28.18
C ASP A 137 13.47 13.39 27.87
N ARG A 138 14.45 12.56 28.27
CA ARG A 138 14.46 11.12 28.02
C ARG A 138 13.36 10.37 28.78
N ALA A 139 13.07 10.76 30.01
CA ALA A 139 12.06 10.09 30.83
C ALA A 139 10.66 10.35 30.25
N ARG A 140 10.41 11.58 29.80
CA ARG A 140 9.18 11.94 29.10
C ARG A 140 9.05 11.23 27.75
N LEU A 141 10.13 11.11 26.99
CA LEU A 141 10.14 10.35 25.72
C LEU A 141 9.82 8.86 25.95
N LEU A 142 10.43 8.25 26.96
CA LEU A 142 10.15 6.88 27.37
C LEU A 142 8.66 6.70 27.72
N GLY A 143 8.13 7.59 28.56
CA GLY A 143 6.72 7.57 28.94
C GLY A 143 5.76 7.77 27.75
N ALA A 144 6.12 8.61 26.78
CA ALA A 144 5.35 8.80 25.56
C ALA A 144 5.33 7.53 24.69
N CYS A 145 6.48 6.88 24.48
CA CYS A 145 6.54 5.63 23.73
C CYS A 145 5.81 4.47 24.43
N GLN A 146 5.86 4.40 25.76
CA GLN A 146 5.08 3.41 26.52
C GLN A 146 3.58 3.62 26.30
N GLN A 147 3.10 4.87 26.37
CA GLN A 147 1.71 5.19 26.09
C GLN A 147 1.31 4.90 24.63
N LEU A 148 2.20 5.17 23.68
CA LEU A 148 2.00 4.87 22.26
C LEU A 148 1.75 3.36 22.04
N VAL A 149 2.57 2.50 22.63
CA VAL A 149 2.41 1.03 22.51
C VAL A 149 1.19 0.51 23.27
N LYS A 150 0.87 1.08 24.43
CA LYS A 150 -0.36 0.73 25.16
C LYS A 150 -1.60 1.06 24.35
N ARG A 151 -1.59 2.20 23.66
CA ARG A 151 -2.69 2.74 22.87
C ARG A 151 -2.95 1.98 21.57
N HIS A 152 -1.91 1.60 20.83
CA HIS A 152 -2.04 0.95 19.52
C HIS A 152 -1.79 -0.55 19.63
N GLU A 153 -2.85 -1.36 19.56
CA GLU A 153 -2.75 -2.81 19.75
C GLU A 153 -1.76 -3.43 18.75
N SER A 154 -1.73 -2.93 17.52
CA SER A 154 -0.84 -3.38 16.45
C SER A 154 0.64 -3.36 16.84
N LEU A 155 1.08 -2.41 17.69
CA LEU A 155 2.46 -2.32 18.16
C LEU A 155 2.80 -3.38 19.22
N ARG A 156 1.79 -3.96 19.88
CA ARG A 156 1.92 -5.05 20.86
C ARG A 156 1.40 -6.40 20.35
N THR A 157 1.04 -6.48 19.07
CA THR A 157 0.71 -7.72 18.39
C THR A 157 1.96 -8.54 18.11
N ALA A 158 1.93 -9.81 18.50
CA ALA A 158 2.91 -10.82 18.14
C ALA A 158 2.36 -11.76 17.05
N PHE A 159 3.24 -12.43 16.33
CA PHE A 159 2.86 -13.43 15.35
C PHE A 159 3.37 -14.80 15.79
N TYR A 160 2.58 -15.83 15.55
CA TYR A 160 2.90 -17.19 15.97
C TYR A 160 2.64 -18.19 14.85
N ALA A 161 3.68 -18.89 14.43
CA ALA A 161 3.58 -19.99 13.47
C ALA A 161 3.23 -21.30 14.19
N TYR A 162 2.29 -22.07 13.63
CA TYR A 162 1.90 -23.39 14.12
C TYR A 162 1.51 -24.30 12.97
N THR A 163 1.57 -25.60 13.21
CA THR A 163 1.17 -26.62 12.23
C THR A 163 -0.23 -27.11 12.52
N ASP A 164 -1.08 -27.14 11.49
CA ASP A 164 -2.43 -27.68 11.57
C ASP A 164 -2.76 -28.50 10.32
N GLY A 165 -3.07 -29.78 10.49
CA GLY A 165 -3.29 -30.69 9.37
C GLY A 165 -2.09 -30.81 8.42
N GLY A 166 -0.86 -30.66 8.93
CA GLY A 166 0.38 -30.69 8.13
C GLY A 166 0.65 -29.41 7.33
N GLN A 167 -0.14 -28.35 7.53
CA GLN A 167 0.07 -27.05 6.89
C GLN A 167 0.54 -26.02 7.92
N GLU A 168 1.57 -25.25 7.56
CA GLU A 168 2.03 -24.13 8.39
C GLU A 168 1.05 -22.94 8.30
N LYS A 169 0.58 -22.51 9.46
CA LYS A 169 -0.32 -21.38 9.64
C LYS A 169 0.34 -20.35 10.54
N VAL A 170 -0.03 -19.08 10.34
CA VAL A 170 0.40 -17.99 11.20
C VAL A 170 -0.83 -17.25 11.71
N VAL A 171 -0.86 -17.00 13.01
CA VAL A 171 -1.86 -16.17 13.68
C VAL A 171 -1.23 -14.89 14.22
N GLN A 172 -2.07 -13.90 14.51
CA GLN A 172 -1.70 -12.70 15.24
C GLN A 172 -2.32 -12.75 16.64
N GLY A 173 -1.49 -12.55 17.66
CA GLY A 173 -1.87 -12.54 19.07
C GLY A 173 -1.62 -11.16 19.67
N ILE A 174 -2.65 -10.55 20.23
CA ILE A 174 -2.58 -9.24 20.85
C ILE A 174 -2.15 -9.42 22.31
N LEU A 175 -0.97 -8.94 22.69
CA LEU A 175 -0.51 -9.01 24.08
C LEU A 175 -1.16 -7.93 24.94
N PRO A 176 -1.37 -8.15 26.26
CA PRO A 176 -1.86 -7.11 27.15
C PRO A 176 -0.90 -5.90 27.16
N PRO A 177 -1.42 -4.70 27.46
CA PRO A 177 -0.58 -3.51 27.59
C PRO A 177 0.49 -3.74 28.67
N LYS A 178 1.75 -3.87 28.24
CA LYS A 178 2.92 -4.00 29.10
C LYS A 178 3.93 -2.92 28.74
N ASP A 179 4.74 -2.52 29.71
CA ASP A 179 5.80 -1.56 29.47
C ASP A 179 6.85 -2.16 28.55
N ILE A 180 7.15 -1.44 27.46
CA ILE A 180 8.23 -1.82 26.56
C ILE A 180 9.57 -1.53 27.22
N GLN A 181 10.51 -2.46 27.03
CA GLN A 181 11.90 -2.25 27.41
C GLN A 181 12.60 -1.46 26.30
N PHE A 182 13.08 -0.27 26.62
CA PHE A 182 13.93 0.49 25.70
C PHE A 182 15.28 -0.18 25.58
N LYS A 183 15.77 -0.30 24.35
CA LYS A 183 17.16 -0.67 24.11
C LYS A 183 17.97 0.59 23.94
N GLU A 184 18.70 0.98 24.97
CA GLU A 184 19.75 1.98 24.83
C GLU A 184 20.93 1.37 24.08
N ARG A 185 21.43 2.12 23.09
CA ARG A 185 22.45 1.70 22.16
C ARG A 185 23.42 2.85 21.95
N ASN A 186 24.49 2.85 22.74
CA ASN A 186 25.64 3.71 22.53
C ASN A 186 26.58 2.96 21.60
N GLU A 187 26.38 3.15 20.30
CA GLU A 187 27.00 2.32 19.28
C GLU A 187 28.32 2.95 18.82
N ALA A 188 29.32 2.11 18.54
CA ALA A 188 30.46 2.50 17.75
C ALA A 188 30.11 2.64 16.25
N ALA A 189 28.83 2.53 15.87
CA ALA A 189 28.39 2.72 14.50
C ALA A 189 28.65 4.16 14.05
N SER A 190 29.29 4.31 12.90
CA SER A 190 29.54 5.61 12.26
C SER A 190 28.27 6.21 11.65
N SER A 191 27.24 5.39 11.42
CA SER A 191 25.98 5.82 10.81
C SER A 191 24.77 5.02 11.29
N LEU A 192 23.59 5.64 11.17
CA LEU A 192 22.32 5.03 11.51
C LEU A 192 21.88 3.94 10.51
N ASP A 193 22.32 4.02 9.26
CA ASP A 193 22.09 3.00 8.23
C ASP A 193 22.79 1.70 8.63
N GLN A 194 24.08 1.78 8.99
CA GLN A 194 24.85 0.63 9.43
C GLN A 194 24.26 -0.03 10.69
N TYR A 195 23.78 0.78 11.63
CA TYR A 195 23.06 0.29 12.80
C TYR A 195 21.83 -0.57 12.41
N CYS A 196 20.99 -0.06 11.50
CA CYS A 196 19.79 -0.78 11.05
C CYS A 196 20.15 -2.06 10.30
N GLU A 197 21.18 -2.04 9.46
CA GLU A 197 21.68 -3.22 8.74
C GLU A 197 22.20 -4.29 9.68
N ASP A 198 22.98 -3.93 10.70
CA ASP A 198 23.55 -4.85 11.67
C ASP A 198 22.49 -5.45 12.60
N ASP A 199 21.48 -4.67 13.00
CA ASP A 199 20.31 -5.16 13.74
C ASP A 199 19.50 -6.16 12.90
N ASN A 200 19.27 -5.86 11.61
CA ASN A 200 18.55 -6.78 10.73
C ASN A 200 19.34 -8.06 10.45
N ARG A 201 20.68 -7.99 10.30
CA ARG A 201 21.53 -9.18 10.08
C ARG A 201 21.45 -10.17 11.24
N LYS A 202 21.16 -9.69 12.45
CA LYS A 202 20.93 -10.53 13.65
C LYS A 202 19.52 -11.13 13.70
N THR A 203 18.61 -10.74 12.80
CA THR A 203 17.19 -11.08 12.82
C THR A 203 16.66 -11.46 11.43
N LEU A 204 17.32 -12.43 10.78
CA LEU A 204 16.97 -12.91 9.44
C LEU A 204 15.70 -13.78 9.41
N GLU A 205 15.36 -14.44 10.51
CA GLU A 205 14.15 -15.27 10.58
C GLU A 205 12.86 -14.42 10.61
N PRO A 206 11.78 -14.87 9.96
CA PRO A 206 10.47 -14.23 10.09
C PRO A 206 10.06 -14.14 11.57
N PRO A 207 9.49 -13.01 12.03
CA PRO A 207 9.19 -12.81 13.45
C PRO A 207 7.85 -13.47 13.83
N VAL A 208 7.83 -14.79 13.81
CA VAL A 208 6.66 -15.66 14.09
C VAL A 208 6.84 -16.51 15.34
N ASP A 209 7.67 -16.04 16.27
CA ASP A 209 8.07 -16.74 17.51
C ASP A 209 7.18 -16.44 18.73
N GLY A 210 6.05 -15.76 18.52
CA GLY A 210 5.14 -15.35 19.58
C GLY A 210 5.58 -14.10 20.34
N LYS A 211 6.65 -13.40 19.92
CA LYS A 211 7.07 -12.11 20.51
C LYS A 211 6.67 -10.93 19.61
N PRO A 212 6.31 -9.75 20.18
CA PRO A 212 6.04 -8.56 19.39
C PRO A 212 7.28 -8.15 18.61
N PRO A 213 7.18 -7.96 17.28
CA PRO A 213 8.33 -7.56 16.48
C PRO A 213 8.76 -6.10 16.73
N PHE A 214 7.84 -5.27 17.26
CA PHE A 214 8.07 -3.86 17.59
C PHE A 214 9.11 -3.69 18.71
N GLN A 215 10.05 -2.78 18.51
CA GLN A 215 11.03 -2.35 19.51
C GLN A 215 11.31 -0.85 19.37
N ALA A 216 11.52 -0.17 20.49
CA ALA A 216 12.01 1.20 20.53
C ALA A 216 13.47 1.21 21.00
N HIS A 217 14.35 1.80 20.19
CA HIS A 217 15.77 1.91 20.46
C HIS A 217 16.14 3.40 20.60
N LEU A 218 16.92 3.72 21.63
CA LEU A 218 17.55 5.03 21.75
C LEU A 218 19.00 4.87 21.31
N VAL A 219 19.33 5.42 20.14
CA VAL A 219 20.63 5.26 19.49
C VAL A 219 21.42 6.55 19.61
N THR A 220 22.63 6.47 20.15
CA THR A 220 23.60 7.57 20.14
C THR A 220 24.76 7.18 19.23
N LEU A 221 25.04 7.99 18.20
CA LEU A 221 26.16 7.78 17.28
C LEU A 221 27.47 8.36 17.84
N GLN A 222 28.58 8.06 17.19
CA GLN A 222 29.92 8.52 17.60
C GLN A 222 30.05 10.05 17.66
N ASP A 223 29.31 10.78 16.83
CA ASP A 223 29.26 12.25 16.80
C ASP A 223 28.33 12.85 17.87
N SER A 224 27.82 12.02 18.80
CA SER A 224 26.86 12.37 19.85
C SER A 224 25.45 12.73 19.35
N SER A 225 25.15 12.55 18.06
CA SER A 225 23.78 12.66 17.57
C SER A 225 22.90 11.54 18.14
N MET A 226 21.68 11.89 18.53
CA MET A 226 20.74 10.97 19.18
C MET A 226 19.52 10.74 18.30
N PHE A 227 19.05 9.49 18.25
CA PHE A 227 17.89 9.08 17.48
C PHE A 227 16.98 8.17 18.30
N LEU A 228 15.66 8.39 18.17
CA LEU A 228 14.68 7.36 18.48
C LEU A 228 14.47 6.52 17.22
N VAL A 229 14.75 5.23 17.31
CA VAL A 229 14.53 4.27 16.23
C VAL A 229 13.40 3.33 16.64
N LEU A 230 12.29 3.38 15.91
CA LEU A 230 11.19 2.44 16.04
C LEU A 230 11.37 1.34 15.00
N ARG A 231 11.71 0.15 15.47
CA ARG A 231 11.91 -1.05 14.66
C ARG A 231 10.65 -1.90 14.69
N PHE A 232 10.08 -2.24 13.56
CA PHE A 232 8.89 -3.11 13.49
C PHE A 232 8.75 -3.81 12.13
N THR A 233 7.91 -4.83 12.05
CA THR A 233 7.58 -5.51 10.78
C THR A 233 6.45 -4.77 10.06
N HIS A 234 6.42 -4.82 8.72
CA HIS A 234 5.33 -4.25 7.92
C HIS A 234 3.97 -4.95 8.15
N ALA A 235 3.94 -6.06 8.91
CA ALA A 235 2.72 -6.67 9.41
C ALA A 235 2.11 -5.96 10.64
N GLN A 236 2.71 -4.86 11.13
CA GLN A 236 2.17 -4.05 12.23
C GLN A 236 1.76 -2.63 11.81
N TRP A 237 2.06 -2.21 10.58
CA TRP A 237 1.86 -0.84 10.13
C TRP A 237 1.79 -0.75 8.61
N ASP A 238 1.33 0.38 8.09
CA ASP A 238 1.37 0.72 6.67
C ASP A 238 1.68 2.21 6.43
N GLY A 239 1.67 2.65 5.16
CA GLY A 239 2.05 4.02 4.81
C GLY A 239 1.24 5.13 5.49
N VAL A 240 0.01 4.86 5.90
CA VAL A 240 -0.84 5.82 6.64
C VAL A 240 -0.48 5.83 8.12
N SER A 241 -0.07 4.68 8.66
CA SER A 241 0.22 4.49 10.09
C SER A 241 1.34 5.40 10.63
N LEU A 242 2.37 5.72 9.83
CA LEU A 242 3.52 6.49 10.32
C LEU A 242 3.16 7.93 10.72
N ALA A 243 2.26 8.56 9.97
CA ALA A 243 1.79 9.91 10.29
C ALA A 243 1.05 9.92 11.63
N SER A 244 0.17 8.94 11.85
CA SER A 244 -0.52 8.74 13.14
C SER A 244 0.45 8.44 14.27
N ILE A 245 1.48 7.61 14.04
CA ILE A 245 2.54 7.33 15.04
C ILE A 245 3.30 8.60 15.42
N ALA A 246 3.73 9.41 14.45
CA ALA A 246 4.47 10.64 14.71
C ALA A 246 3.61 11.71 15.42
N HIS A 247 2.34 11.82 15.02
CA HIS A 247 1.37 12.71 15.65
C HIS A 247 1.09 12.30 17.10
N ASP A 248 0.78 11.04 17.35
CA ASP A 248 0.48 10.54 18.69
C ASP A 248 1.71 10.65 19.60
N LEU A 249 2.91 10.31 19.10
CA LEU A 249 4.14 10.47 19.86
C LEU A 249 4.39 11.94 20.27
N THR A 250 4.13 12.87 19.35
CA THR A 250 4.20 14.32 19.60
C THR A 250 3.23 14.74 20.70
N ALA A 251 1.96 14.36 20.58
CA ALA A 251 0.93 14.72 21.55
C ALA A 251 1.24 14.14 22.94
N LEU A 252 1.59 12.84 22.99
CA LEU A 252 1.94 12.13 24.23
C LEU A 252 3.17 12.73 24.93
N TYR A 253 4.21 13.09 24.16
CA TYR A 253 5.39 13.74 24.72
C TYR A 253 5.07 15.10 25.32
N ASN A 254 4.30 15.93 24.61
CA ASN A 254 3.99 17.29 25.04
C ASN A 254 2.85 17.34 26.10
N GLY A 255 2.27 16.20 26.48
CA GLY A 255 1.13 16.13 27.41
C GLY A 255 -0.17 16.71 26.81
N SER A 256 -0.30 16.69 25.49
CA SER A 256 -1.49 17.13 24.76
C SER A 256 -2.50 15.99 24.57
N LEU A 257 -3.75 16.34 24.26
CA LEU A 257 -4.78 15.36 23.96
C LEU A 257 -4.45 14.63 22.65
N VAL A 258 -4.50 13.29 22.69
CA VAL A 258 -4.40 12.45 21.50
C VAL A 258 -5.81 12.24 20.92
N PRO A 259 -6.05 12.49 19.62
CA PRO A 259 -7.34 12.23 18.98
C PRO A 259 -7.78 10.77 19.16
N PRO A 260 -9.07 10.41 19.12
CA PRO A 260 -9.50 9.01 19.13
C PRO A 260 -9.01 8.24 17.89
N ALA A 261 -8.77 6.94 18.05
CA ALA A 261 -8.40 6.04 16.95
C ALA A 261 -8.99 4.65 17.18
N SER A 262 -9.51 4.03 16.11
CA SER A 262 -9.91 2.61 16.13
C SER A 262 -8.69 1.70 16.07
N GLN A 263 -8.86 0.42 16.42
CA GLN A 263 -7.76 -0.53 16.42
C GLN A 263 -7.71 -1.32 15.11
N PHE A 264 -6.53 -1.83 14.77
CA PHE A 264 -6.37 -2.63 13.55
C PHE A 264 -7.30 -3.85 13.52
N ILE A 265 -7.64 -4.42 14.67
CA ILE A 265 -8.55 -5.56 14.73
C ILE A 265 -9.98 -5.20 14.28
N ASP A 266 -10.43 -3.96 14.53
CA ASP A 266 -11.73 -3.48 14.06
C ASP A 266 -11.75 -3.45 12.52
N HIS A 267 -10.65 -2.97 11.92
CA HIS A 267 -10.43 -3.01 10.49
C HIS A 267 -10.43 -4.44 9.94
N ALA A 268 -9.64 -5.35 10.52
CA ALA A 268 -9.56 -6.73 10.05
C ALA A 268 -10.93 -7.44 10.12
N ARG A 269 -11.69 -7.24 11.20
CA ARG A 269 -13.05 -7.79 11.34
C ARG A 269 -14.01 -7.25 10.28
N ALA A 270 -14.02 -5.94 10.06
CA ALA A 270 -14.85 -5.34 9.02
C ALA A 270 -14.43 -5.82 7.62
N ALA A 271 -13.12 -5.96 7.36
CA ALA A 271 -12.59 -6.48 6.11
C ALA A 271 -13.04 -7.92 5.87
N TRP A 272 -12.95 -8.80 6.88
CA TRP A 272 -13.46 -10.17 6.79
C TRP A 272 -14.98 -10.22 6.57
N ALA A 273 -15.74 -9.38 7.27
CA ALA A 273 -17.19 -9.28 7.10
C ALA A 273 -17.58 -8.77 5.69
N SER A 274 -16.71 -7.99 5.04
CA SER A 274 -16.95 -7.50 3.68
C SER A 274 -16.77 -8.56 2.57
N GLN A 275 -16.19 -9.72 2.89
CA GLN A 275 -15.93 -10.80 1.93
C GLN A 275 -17.19 -11.63 1.65
N THR A 276 -18.17 -10.96 1.06
CA THR A 276 -19.50 -11.46 0.74
C THR A 276 -19.57 -12.06 -0.66
N GLU A 277 -20.67 -12.75 -0.98
CA GLU A 277 -20.90 -13.30 -2.31
C GLU A 277 -21.00 -12.19 -3.37
N GLU A 278 -21.54 -11.02 -3.02
CA GLU A 278 -21.58 -9.85 -3.88
C GLU A 278 -20.16 -9.34 -4.20
N ALA A 279 -19.28 -9.31 -3.19
CA ALA A 279 -17.88 -8.93 -3.39
C ALA A 279 -17.13 -9.96 -4.26
N TYR A 280 -17.40 -11.26 -4.08
CA TYR A 280 -16.85 -12.31 -4.93
C TYR A 280 -17.36 -12.21 -6.37
N GLU A 281 -18.61 -11.82 -6.59
CA GLU A 281 -19.17 -11.65 -7.93
C GLU A 281 -18.47 -10.54 -8.72
N ILE A 282 -18.13 -9.42 -8.07
CA ILE A 282 -17.33 -8.35 -8.70
C ILE A 282 -15.99 -8.90 -9.22
N TRP A 283 -15.30 -9.71 -8.41
CA TRP A 283 -14.03 -10.33 -8.80
C TRP A 283 -14.19 -11.40 -9.87
N ARG A 284 -15.23 -12.25 -9.80
CA ARG A 284 -15.54 -13.24 -10.84
C ARG A 284 -15.78 -12.57 -12.19
N GLN A 285 -16.54 -11.48 -12.21
CA GLN A 285 -16.80 -10.73 -13.44
C GLN A 285 -15.51 -10.13 -14.02
N LEU A 286 -14.66 -9.56 -13.16
CA LEU A 286 -13.39 -9.00 -13.61
C LEU A 286 -12.45 -10.08 -14.16
N LEU A 287 -12.32 -11.21 -13.48
CA LEU A 287 -11.29 -12.21 -13.73
C LEU A 287 -11.77 -13.38 -14.60
N ARG A 288 -13.01 -13.35 -15.09
CA ARG A 288 -13.59 -14.42 -15.92
C ARG A 288 -12.70 -14.76 -17.11
N GLY A 289 -12.26 -16.02 -17.17
CA GLY A 289 -11.41 -16.52 -18.25
C GLY A 289 -9.94 -16.06 -18.21
N SER A 290 -9.59 -15.11 -17.33
CA SER A 290 -8.21 -14.59 -17.26
C SER A 290 -7.21 -15.64 -16.77
N LYS A 291 -5.92 -15.33 -16.95
CA LYS A 291 -4.80 -16.06 -16.34
C LYS A 291 -3.88 -15.06 -15.64
N MET A 292 -3.23 -15.49 -14.57
CA MET A 292 -2.19 -14.69 -13.93
C MET A 292 -1.01 -14.49 -14.88
N THR A 293 -0.55 -13.25 -15.07
CA THR A 293 0.67 -13.00 -15.85
C THR A 293 1.89 -13.39 -15.02
N VAL A 294 2.66 -14.37 -15.51
CA VAL A 294 3.85 -14.90 -14.85
C VAL A 294 5.09 -14.29 -15.49
N LEU A 295 6.06 -13.85 -14.68
CA LEU A 295 7.33 -13.31 -15.21
C LEU A 295 8.40 -14.39 -15.38
N ARG A 296 8.44 -15.34 -14.44
CA ARG A 296 9.43 -16.42 -14.42
C ARG A 296 9.31 -17.31 -15.67
N GLY A 297 10.45 -17.78 -16.17
CA GLY A 297 10.53 -18.71 -17.30
C GLY A 297 10.41 -18.05 -18.67
N HIS A 298 10.32 -16.73 -18.76
CA HIS A 298 10.38 -15.99 -20.01
C HIS A 298 11.83 -15.67 -20.39
N GLN A 299 12.18 -15.88 -21.66
CA GLN A 299 13.48 -15.48 -22.18
C GLN A 299 13.35 -14.10 -22.84
N LEU A 300 13.89 -13.08 -22.18
CA LEU A 300 13.94 -11.73 -22.75
C LEU A 300 15.14 -11.61 -23.70
N ALA A 301 14.96 -10.90 -24.81
CA ALA A 301 16.02 -10.67 -25.81
C ALA A 301 17.05 -9.65 -25.28
N VAL A 302 17.90 -10.08 -24.34
CA VAL A 302 18.94 -9.25 -23.73
C VAL A 302 20.31 -9.89 -23.97
N ASP A 303 21.21 -9.16 -24.62
CA ASP A 303 22.53 -9.68 -25.02
C ASP A 303 23.38 -10.13 -23.83
N GLY A 304 23.84 -11.38 -23.92
CA GLY A 304 24.66 -12.01 -22.89
C GLY A 304 23.95 -12.18 -21.53
N ALA A 305 22.61 -12.21 -21.50
CA ALA A 305 21.87 -12.76 -20.38
C ALA A 305 21.95 -14.29 -20.47
N LYS A 306 22.60 -14.93 -19.50
CA LYS A 306 22.45 -16.38 -19.33
C LYS A 306 21.03 -16.61 -18.81
N SER A 307 20.22 -17.34 -19.59
CA SER A 307 18.90 -17.76 -19.14
C SER A 307 19.02 -18.43 -17.77
N THR A 308 18.26 -17.95 -16.79
CA THR A 308 18.16 -18.56 -15.45
C THR A 308 17.25 -19.79 -15.45
N ASN A 309 17.02 -20.42 -16.61
CA ASN A 309 16.27 -21.68 -16.75
C ASN A 309 16.94 -22.89 -16.05
N GLY A 310 18.05 -22.68 -15.35
CA GLY A 310 18.66 -23.67 -14.46
C GLY A 310 18.34 -23.35 -13.00
N ILE A 311 17.99 -24.38 -12.23
CA ILE A 311 18.13 -24.38 -10.78
C ILE A 311 19.64 -24.26 -10.52
N THR A 312 20.17 -23.04 -10.39
CA THR A 312 21.48 -22.87 -9.77
C THR A 312 21.33 -23.23 -8.30
N ALA A 313 22.31 -23.91 -7.72
CA ALA A 313 22.37 -24.18 -6.29
C ALA A 313 22.67 -22.91 -5.46
N ASP A 314 22.62 -21.73 -6.10
CA ASP A 314 22.91 -20.45 -5.48
C ASP A 314 21.72 -20.01 -4.63
N GLU A 315 22.01 -19.50 -3.44
CA GLU A 315 20.97 -18.89 -2.61
C GLU A 315 20.29 -17.73 -3.36
N PRO A 316 18.95 -17.67 -3.36
CA PRO A 316 18.21 -16.54 -3.92
C PRO A 316 18.72 -15.21 -3.35
N TYR A 317 19.10 -14.27 -4.22
CA TYR A 317 19.31 -12.87 -3.87
C TYR A 317 18.34 -11.93 -4.60
N THR A 318 18.09 -10.77 -4.00
CA THR A 318 17.21 -9.72 -4.52
C THR A 318 17.95 -8.86 -5.53
N VAL A 319 17.41 -8.79 -6.75
CA VAL A 319 17.76 -7.77 -7.75
C VAL A 319 16.95 -6.52 -7.46
N GLN A 320 17.63 -5.38 -7.38
CA GLN A 320 17.00 -4.07 -7.22
C GLN A 320 17.49 -3.12 -8.31
N ILE A 321 16.56 -2.59 -9.09
CA ILE A 321 16.81 -1.56 -10.10
C ILE A 321 16.12 -0.29 -9.64
N THR A 322 16.80 0.86 -9.75
CA THR A 322 16.22 2.18 -9.50
C THR A 322 16.57 3.10 -10.64
N LYS A 323 15.56 3.78 -11.20
CA LYS A 323 15.71 4.79 -12.26
C LYS A 323 14.88 6.01 -11.91
N ASN A 324 15.41 7.18 -12.26
CA ASN A 324 14.70 8.44 -12.13
C ASN A 324 14.47 9.02 -13.53
N ILE A 325 13.23 9.39 -13.83
CA ILE A 325 12.85 10.02 -15.09
C ILE A 325 12.19 11.38 -14.82
N PRO A 326 12.10 12.30 -15.79
CA PRO A 326 11.31 13.51 -15.64
C PRO A 326 9.83 13.17 -15.32
N LEU A 327 9.14 14.02 -14.57
CA LEU A 327 7.70 13.85 -14.37
C LEU A 327 6.98 13.88 -15.73
N PRO A 328 6.19 12.85 -16.09
CA PRO A 328 5.44 12.85 -17.33
C PRO A 328 4.29 13.87 -17.24
N VAL A 329 3.95 14.47 -18.38
CA VAL A 329 2.74 15.30 -18.48
C VAL A 329 1.53 14.38 -18.39
N LEU A 330 0.64 14.66 -17.45
CA LEU A 330 -0.60 13.91 -17.30
C LEU A 330 -1.67 14.47 -18.25
N PRO A 331 -2.41 13.60 -18.94
CA PRO A 331 -3.67 13.98 -19.56
C PRO A 331 -4.64 14.51 -18.52
N ALA A 332 -5.51 15.44 -18.92
CA ALA A 332 -6.59 15.93 -18.06
C ALA A 332 -7.41 14.75 -17.50
N ASN A 333 -7.76 14.81 -16.21
CA ASN A 333 -8.51 13.78 -15.48
C ASN A 333 -7.83 12.40 -15.34
N ILE A 334 -6.54 12.27 -15.68
CA ILE A 334 -5.80 11.00 -15.51
C ILE A 334 -4.81 11.13 -14.34
N SER A 335 -4.93 10.25 -13.35
CA SER A 335 -3.99 10.21 -12.22
C SER A 335 -2.67 9.54 -12.61
N MET A 336 -1.58 9.92 -11.93
CA MET A 336 -0.28 9.28 -12.11
C MET A 336 -0.34 7.77 -11.84
N ALA A 337 -1.10 7.34 -10.84
CA ALA A 337 -1.33 5.92 -10.55
C ALA A 337 -1.96 5.17 -11.74
N THR A 338 -2.88 5.81 -12.47
CA THR A 338 -3.49 5.25 -13.68
C THR A 338 -2.46 5.11 -14.79
N LEU A 339 -1.66 6.16 -15.03
CA LEU A 339 -0.60 6.14 -16.03
C LEU A 339 0.41 5.04 -15.75
N VAL A 340 0.87 4.92 -14.51
CA VAL A 340 1.83 3.90 -14.05
C VAL A 340 1.28 2.48 -14.26
N LYS A 341 0.01 2.23 -13.89
CA LYS A 341 -0.64 0.92 -14.11
C LYS A 341 -0.81 0.59 -15.59
N ALA A 342 -1.23 1.57 -16.41
CA ALA A 342 -1.35 1.41 -17.85
C ALA A 342 0.01 1.12 -18.52
N ALA A 343 1.06 1.83 -18.10
CA ALA A 343 2.41 1.59 -18.58
C ALA A 343 2.91 0.20 -18.22
N TRP A 344 2.65 -0.26 -17.00
CA TRP A 344 3.04 -1.60 -16.57
C TRP A 344 2.28 -2.69 -17.34
N ALA A 345 0.98 -2.51 -17.57
CA ALA A 345 0.19 -3.43 -18.38
C ALA A 345 0.77 -3.59 -19.80
N ILE A 346 1.20 -2.49 -20.43
CA ILE A 346 1.88 -2.51 -21.74
C ILE A 346 3.19 -3.30 -21.68
N VAL A 347 4.01 -3.09 -20.65
CA VAL A 347 5.28 -3.82 -20.47
C VAL A 347 5.01 -5.33 -20.31
N LEU A 348 4.05 -5.70 -19.47
CA LEU A 348 3.63 -7.09 -19.29
C LEU A 348 3.19 -7.73 -20.59
N ARG A 349 2.29 -7.05 -21.31
CA ARG A 349 1.76 -7.51 -22.60
C ARG A 349 2.87 -7.71 -23.64
N ARG A 350 3.92 -6.88 -23.60
CA ARG A 350 5.00 -6.92 -24.58
C ARG A 350 6.09 -7.91 -24.29
N LEU A 351 6.46 -8.06 -23.04
CA LEU A 351 7.63 -8.84 -22.66
C LEU A 351 7.26 -10.24 -22.16
N PHE A 352 6.04 -10.44 -21.69
CA PHE A 352 5.64 -11.64 -20.95
C PHE A 352 4.38 -12.33 -21.48
N ILE A 353 3.78 -11.84 -22.57
CA ILE A 353 2.69 -12.53 -23.27
C ILE A 353 3.19 -12.98 -24.65
N PRO A 354 3.37 -14.29 -24.88
CA PRO A 354 3.78 -14.81 -26.18
C PRO A 354 2.81 -14.39 -27.29
N ARG A 355 3.33 -13.96 -28.45
CA ARG A 355 2.49 -13.78 -29.64
C ARG A 355 2.25 -15.14 -30.28
N THR A 356 1.13 -15.78 -29.98
CA THR A 356 0.71 -17.01 -30.68
C THR A 356 0.11 -16.64 -32.04
N SER A 357 0.91 -16.76 -33.10
CA SER A 357 0.50 -16.87 -34.53
C SER A 357 -0.36 -15.76 -35.17
N THR A 358 -0.14 -15.51 -36.46
CA THR A 358 -0.90 -14.61 -37.36
C THR A 358 -2.35 -15.02 -37.63
N VAL A 359 -2.89 -15.98 -36.86
CA VAL A 359 -4.30 -16.41 -36.94
C VAL A 359 -4.88 -16.33 -35.53
N CYS A 360 -5.43 -15.15 -35.22
CA CYS A 360 -6.18 -14.90 -34.00
C CYS A 360 -7.34 -15.90 -33.91
N LYS A 361 -7.21 -16.96 -33.10
CA LYS A 361 -8.38 -17.66 -32.59
C LYS A 361 -8.98 -16.78 -31.50
N GLN A 362 -10.31 -16.70 -31.47
CA GLN A 362 -11.10 -15.92 -30.51
C GLN A 362 -10.73 -16.18 -29.02
N ASP A 363 -9.99 -17.25 -28.72
CA ASP A 363 -9.59 -17.71 -27.38
C ASP A 363 -8.15 -17.36 -26.97
N ASP A 364 -7.33 -16.75 -27.83
CA ASP A 364 -6.01 -16.23 -27.43
C ASP A 364 -6.23 -14.91 -26.68
N LEU A 365 -6.44 -15.03 -25.37
CA LEU A 365 -6.67 -13.89 -24.49
C LEU A 365 -5.48 -12.96 -24.48
N ASP A 366 -5.68 -11.78 -25.07
CA ASP A 366 -4.68 -10.72 -25.09
C ASP A 366 -4.79 -9.81 -23.86
N ASP A 367 -4.81 -10.43 -22.68
CA ASP A 367 -4.90 -9.72 -21.41
C ASP A 367 -3.71 -9.97 -20.49
N VAL A 368 -3.57 -9.07 -19.52
CA VAL A 368 -2.56 -9.18 -18.46
C VAL A 368 -3.23 -9.00 -17.11
N VAL A 369 -2.74 -9.73 -16.11
CA VAL A 369 -3.18 -9.65 -14.73
C VAL A 369 -1.97 -9.43 -13.81
N PHE A 370 -2.05 -8.39 -12.98
CA PHE A 370 -1.05 -8.06 -11.97
C PHE A 370 -1.73 -7.50 -10.72
N GLY A 371 -1.00 -7.35 -9.61
CA GLY A 371 -1.55 -6.77 -8.38
C GLY A 371 -1.43 -5.24 -8.33
N GLN A 372 -2.36 -4.58 -7.66
CA GLN A 372 -2.20 -3.21 -7.18
C GLN A 372 -2.33 -3.17 -5.67
N VAL A 373 -1.49 -2.37 -5.00
CA VAL A 373 -1.60 -2.15 -3.55
C VAL A 373 -2.67 -1.09 -3.29
N THR A 374 -3.63 -1.40 -2.43
CA THR A 374 -4.64 -0.45 -1.90
C THR A 374 -4.40 -0.25 -0.40
N ASN A 375 -4.91 0.84 0.18
CA ASN A 375 -4.87 1.06 1.62
C ASN A 375 -5.99 0.29 2.37
N ALA A 376 -6.92 -0.30 1.61
CA ALA A 376 -8.15 -1.01 2.00
C ALA A 376 -9.04 -0.31 3.05
N ARG A 377 -8.78 0.96 3.35
CA ARG A 377 -9.61 1.78 4.24
C ARG A 377 -10.93 2.16 3.54
N GLY A 378 -11.86 2.74 4.27
CA GLY A 378 -13.19 3.10 3.81
C GLY A 378 -14.29 2.10 4.21
N LEU A 379 -14.05 1.28 5.22
CA LEU A 379 -15.01 0.29 5.76
C LEU A 379 -16.02 0.89 6.75
N GLU A 380 -16.18 2.21 6.74
CA GLU A 380 -17.10 2.96 7.63
C GLU A 380 -16.81 2.79 9.13
N ILE A 381 -15.54 2.52 9.45
CA ILE A 381 -15.05 2.46 10.83
C ILE A 381 -14.75 3.89 11.30
N PRO A 382 -15.15 4.27 12.53
CA PRO A 382 -14.77 5.57 13.09
C PRO A 382 -13.25 5.76 13.07
N HIS A 383 -12.77 6.91 12.58
CA HIS A 383 -11.34 7.25 12.57
C HIS A 383 -10.45 6.23 11.83
N ASP A 384 -10.93 5.66 10.72
CA ASP A 384 -10.22 4.64 9.92
C ASP A 384 -8.83 5.10 9.43
N GLU A 385 -8.69 6.39 9.09
CA GLU A 385 -7.41 6.99 8.68
C GLU A 385 -6.40 7.09 9.83
N SER A 386 -6.85 7.00 11.09
CA SER A 386 -5.99 7.04 12.28
C SER A 386 -5.59 5.65 12.78
N ILE A 387 -6.07 4.58 12.14
CA ILE A 387 -5.73 3.20 12.52
C ILE A 387 -4.24 2.96 12.25
N VAL A 388 -3.50 2.64 13.31
CA VAL A 388 -2.13 2.12 13.21
C VAL A 388 -2.21 0.61 13.00
N GLY A 389 -1.93 0.17 11.78
CA GLY A 389 -2.01 -1.23 11.40
C GLY A 389 -1.76 -1.46 9.92
N PRO A 390 -1.50 -2.72 9.51
CA PRO A 390 -1.27 -3.09 8.12
C PRO A 390 -2.59 -3.25 7.34
N CYS A 391 -3.35 -2.17 7.18
CA CYS A 391 -4.66 -2.22 6.51
C CYS A 391 -4.53 -2.43 4.99
N ALA A 392 -3.33 -2.32 4.42
CA ALA A 392 -3.11 -2.47 3.00
C ALA A 392 -3.54 -3.87 2.47
N ASN A 393 -4.05 -3.90 1.24
CA ASN A 393 -4.35 -5.14 0.52
C ASN A 393 -3.72 -5.09 -0.89
N ILE A 394 -3.55 -6.26 -1.53
CA ILE A 394 -3.07 -6.35 -2.91
C ILE A 394 -4.15 -7.03 -3.74
N VAL A 395 -4.80 -6.24 -4.61
CA VAL A 395 -5.95 -6.71 -5.41
C VAL A 395 -5.63 -6.76 -6.90
N PRO A 396 -6.29 -7.62 -7.70
CA PRO A 396 -5.98 -7.76 -9.11
C PRO A 396 -6.34 -6.54 -9.95
N VAL A 397 -5.48 -6.28 -10.95
CA VAL A 397 -5.75 -5.43 -12.11
C VAL A 397 -5.68 -6.29 -13.35
N ARG A 398 -6.73 -6.26 -14.17
CA ARG A 398 -6.78 -6.96 -15.46
C ARG A 398 -6.94 -5.94 -16.57
N VAL A 399 -6.00 -5.94 -17.51
CA VAL A 399 -6.08 -5.09 -18.71
C VAL A 399 -6.27 -6.00 -19.91
N HIS A 400 -7.35 -5.78 -20.65
CA HIS A 400 -7.63 -6.49 -21.90
C HIS A 400 -7.32 -5.56 -23.07
N PHE A 401 -6.40 -5.99 -23.94
CA PHE A 401 -5.96 -5.23 -25.10
C PHE A 401 -6.78 -5.60 -26.33
N THR A 402 -7.15 -4.59 -27.12
CA THR A 402 -7.74 -4.76 -28.45
C THR A 402 -6.89 -4.02 -29.49
N GLU A 403 -6.95 -4.43 -30.75
CA GLU A 403 -6.16 -3.81 -31.83
C GLU A 403 -6.43 -2.31 -32.00
N THR A 404 -7.69 -1.90 -31.76
CA THR A 404 -8.15 -0.52 -31.91
C THR A 404 -8.02 0.32 -30.63
N MET A 405 -7.53 -0.27 -29.54
CA MET A 405 -7.45 0.42 -28.25
C MET A 405 -6.52 1.64 -28.32
N THR A 406 -7.06 2.82 -27.98
CA THR A 406 -6.26 4.05 -27.83
C THR A 406 -5.60 4.11 -26.45
N LYS A 407 -4.64 5.04 -26.27
CA LYS A 407 -4.09 5.32 -24.92
C LYS A 407 -5.17 5.75 -23.94
N LEU A 408 -6.11 6.58 -24.41
CA LEU A 408 -7.19 7.10 -23.57
C LEU A 408 -8.14 5.97 -23.13
N ASP A 409 -8.47 5.03 -24.04
CA ASP A 409 -9.27 3.85 -23.70
C ASP A 409 -8.61 3.01 -22.61
N LEU A 410 -7.27 2.84 -22.68
CA LEU A 410 -6.52 2.12 -21.65
C LEU A 410 -6.57 2.82 -20.29
N PHE A 411 -6.40 4.14 -20.26
CA PHE A 411 -6.53 4.88 -19.00
C PHE A 411 -7.94 4.77 -18.42
N HIS A 412 -8.97 4.92 -19.24
CA HIS A 412 -10.36 4.78 -18.80
C HIS A 412 -10.69 3.36 -18.35
N GLN A 413 -10.15 2.33 -19.02
CA GLN A 413 -10.31 0.93 -18.58
C GLN A 413 -9.73 0.75 -17.16
N VAL A 414 -8.52 1.24 -16.91
CA VAL A 414 -7.85 1.14 -15.59
C VAL A 414 -8.58 1.94 -14.51
N GLN A 415 -9.04 3.16 -14.79
CA GLN A 415 -9.79 3.98 -13.82
C GLN A 415 -11.15 3.39 -13.48
N ARG A 416 -11.95 3.04 -14.50
CA ARG A 416 -13.28 2.43 -14.31
C ARG A 416 -13.17 1.13 -13.54
N GLN A 417 -12.15 0.33 -13.83
CA GLN A 417 -11.91 -0.90 -13.07
C GLN A 417 -11.66 -0.61 -11.60
N TYR A 418 -10.82 0.39 -11.26
CA TYR A 418 -10.56 0.76 -9.88
C TYR A 418 -11.85 1.13 -9.13
N VAL A 419 -12.67 2.03 -9.70
CA VAL A 419 -13.96 2.44 -9.12
C VAL A 419 -14.89 1.23 -8.92
N ARG A 420 -15.02 0.37 -9.94
CA ARG A 420 -15.88 -0.82 -9.89
C ARG A 420 -15.44 -1.84 -8.84
N THR A 421 -14.15 -2.04 -8.64
CA THR A 421 -13.62 -3.04 -7.70
C THR A 421 -13.55 -2.55 -6.27
N ARG A 422 -13.67 -1.23 -6.04
CA ARG A 422 -13.51 -0.60 -4.73
C ARG A 422 -14.38 -1.23 -3.63
N PRO A 423 -15.68 -1.53 -3.83
CA PRO A 423 -16.50 -2.15 -2.79
C PRO A 423 -16.01 -3.54 -2.34
N ALA A 424 -15.19 -4.20 -3.17
CA ALA A 424 -14.64 -5.53 -2.93
C ALA A 424 -13.12 -5.51 -2.68
N GLU A 425 -12.51 -4.34 -2.47
CA GLU A 425 -11.05 -4.18 -2.34
C GLU A 425 -10.46 -4.80 -1.07
N ASN A 426 -11.32 -5.16 -0.11
CA ASN A 426 -10.97 -5.83 1.14
C ASN A 426 -11.02 -7.37 1.05
N VAL A 427 -11.38 -7.92 -0.12
CA VAL A 427 -11.29 -9.36 -0.34
C VAL A 427 -9.83 -9.78 -0.44
N GLU A 428 -9.43 -10.71 0.43
CA GLU A 428 -8.09 -11.27 0.45
C GLU A 428 -7.77 -12.03 -0.85
N PHE A 429 -6.55 -11.88 -1.38
CA PHE A 429 -6.18 -12.44 -2.66
C PHE A 429 -6.31 -13.97 -2.71
N GLY A 430 -5.96 -14.68 -1.64
CA GLY A 430 -6.14 -16.13 -1.54
C GLY A 430 -7.62 -16.54 -1.68
N LYS A 431 -8.54 -15.68 -1.25
CA LYS A 431 -9.99 -15.88 -1.40
C LYS A 431 -10.44 -15.57 -2.83
N ILE A 432 -9.88 -14.55 -3.47
CA ILE A 432 -10.11 -14.28 -4.89
C ILE A 432 -9.68 -15.48 -5.73
N VAL A 433 -8.45 -16.01 -5.52
CA VAL A 433 -7.96 -17.19 -6.24
C VAL A 433 -8.88 -18.39 -6.02
N LYS A 434 -9.29 -18.64 -4.77
CA LYS A 434 -10.10 -19.81 -4.42
C LYS A 434 -11.54 -19.75 -4.93
N HIS A 435 -12.19 -18.60 -4.83
CA HIS A 435 -13.64 -18.45 -5.03
C HIS A 435 -14.02 -17.74 -6.32
N CYS A 436 -13.07 -17.03 -6.96
CA CYS A 436 -13.39 -16.13 -8.06
C CYS A 436 -12.70 -16.47 -9.38
N THR A 437 -11.78 -17.44 -9.41
CA THR A 437 -11.02 -17.80 -10.61
C THR A 437 -10.92 -19.31 -10.81
N SER A 438 -10.52 -19.71 -12.02
CA SER A 438 -10.14 -21.09 -12.33
C SER A 438 -8.63 -21.32 -12.20
N TRP A 439 -7.91 -20.42 -11.54
CA TRP A 439 -6.45 -20.52 -11.41
C TRP A 439 -6.07 -21.65 -10.45
N PRO A 440 -4.87 -22.25 -10.60
CA PRO A 440 -4.40 -23.26 -9.67
C PRO A 440 -4.37 -22.75 -8.22
N SER A 441 -4.66 -23.64 -7.27
CA SER A 441 -4.48 -23.36 -5.85
C SER A 441 -3.02 -22.95 -5.58
N GLY A 442 -2.82 -21.90 -4.79
CA GLY A 442 -1.49 -21.37 -4.51
C GLY A 442 -0.93 -20.43 -5.57
N THR A 443 -1.74 -20.04 -6.59
CA THR A 443 -1.37 -18.97 -7.52
C THR A 443 -0.91 -17.73 -6.76
N ARG A 444 0.24 -17.17 -7.17
CA ARG A 444 0.79 -15.90 -6.66
C ARG A 444 0.80 -14.88 -7.77
N TYR A 445 0.79 -13.59 -7.42
CA TYR A 445 1.04 -12.54 -8.40
C TYR A 445 2.42 -12.73 -9.06
N GLY A 446 2.51 -12.61 -10.39
CA GLY A 446 3.80 -12.49 -11.05
C GLY A 446 4.44 -11.11 -10.81
N SER A 447 3.60 -10.07 -10.70
CA SER A 447 4.03 -8.75 -10.26
C SER A 447 2.91 -7.98 -9.57
N PHE A 448 3.28 -6.96 -8.81
CA PHE A 448 2.34 -5.93 -8.38
C PHE A 448 2.98 -4.54 -8.47
N VAL A 449 2.12 -3.54 -8.63
CA VAL A 449 2.48 -2.14 -8.79
C VAL A 449 1.94 -1.33 -7.63
N ARG A 450 2.75 -0.41 -7.12
CA ARG A 450 2.30 0.61 -6.17
C ARG A 450 2.79 1.98 -6.62
N PHE A 451 1.85 2.92 -6.70
CA PHE A 451 2.16 4.33 -6.77
C PHE A 451 2.03 4.90 -5.35
N GLN A 452 3.10 5.48 -4.83
CA GLN A 452 3.18 5.96 -3.46
C GLN A 452 3.37 7.48 -3.45
N ASN A 453 2.33 8.20 -3.02
CA ASN A 453 2.35 9.65 -2.84
C ASN A 453 2.12 10.01 -1.36
N TYR A 454 2.88 9.34 -0.47
CA TYR A 454 2.76 9.49 0.98
C TYR A 454 4.04 10.07 1.55
N ASP A 455 3.91 10.85 2.62
CA ASP A 455 5.05 11.24 3.42
C ASP A 455 5.47 10.09 4.36
N PHE A 456 6.51 9.34 3.96
CA PHE A 456 7.18 8.36 4.82
C PHE A 456 8.20 9.00 5.77
N SER A 457 8.24 10.34 5.83
CA SER A 457 9.13 11.13 6.67
C SER A 457 8.35 12.12 7.57
N PRO A 458 7.27 11.67 8.25
CA PRO A 458 6.46 12.57 9.05
C PRO A 458 7.28 13.20 10.18
N THR A 459 6.96 14.44 10.51
CA THR A 459 7.68 15.22 11.52
C THR A 459 7.03 15.04 12.89
N SER A 460 7.83 14.66 13.89
CA SER A 460 7.44 14.72 15.30
C SER A 460 7.87 16.07 15.91
N TRP A 461 7.17 16.56 16.92
CA TRP A 461 7.51 17.81 17.59
C TRP A 461 7.73 17.59 19.08
N PHE A 462 8.92 17.95 19.57
CA PHE A 462 9.27 17.81 20.98
C PHE A 462 9.54 19.20 21.58
N ASN A 463 8.66 19.67 22.45
CA ASN A 463 8.71 21.04 23.00
C ASN A 463 8.84 22.13 21.92
N GLY A 464 8.12 21.95 20.80
CA GLY A 464 8.16 22.89 19.66
C GLY A 464 9.34 22.75 18.71
N VAL A 465 10.26 21.80 18.96
CA VAL A 465 11.37 21.50 18.02
C VAL A 465 10.91 20.47 16.99
N PRO A 466 10.98 20.76 15.67
CA PRO A 466 10.61 19.81 14.63
C PRO A 466 11.71 18.75 14.43
N CYS A 467 11.31 17.49 14.48
CA CYS A 467 12.15 16.32 14.29
C CYS A 467 11.63 15.52 13.10
N LYS A 468 12.14 15.81 11.90
CA LYS A 468 11.72 15.15 10.67
C LYS A 468 12.17 13.68 10.69
N GLY A 469 11.21 12.77 10.74
CA GLY A 469 11.48 11.34 10.72
C GLY A 469 11.98 10.88 9.35
N SER A 470 12.54 9.67 9.30
CA SER A 470 12.84 8.98 8.04
C SER A 470 12.63 7.48 8.19
N LEU A 471 11.98 6.89 7.19
CA LEU A 471 11.85 5.44 7.11
C LEU A 471 13.06 4.84 6.38
N TYR A 472 13.79 3.97 7.07
CA TYR A 472 14.83 3.15 6.47
C TYR A 472 14.27 1.79 6.08
N ASN A 473 14.39 1.48 4.78
CA ASN A 473 13.89 0.25 4.18
C ASN A 473 15.07 -0.59 3.70
N LEU A 474 15.17 -1.80 4.21
CA LEU A 474 15.99 -2.85 3.59
C LEU A 474 15.26 -3.41 2.36
N PRO A 475 16.01 -3.90 1.36
CA PRO A 475 15.40 -4.56 0.21
C PRO A 475 14.47 -5.69 0.68
N ASN A 476 13.40 -5.95 -0.06
CA ASN A 476 12.56 -7.10 0.25
C ASN A 476 13.38 -8.39 0.12
N ARG A 477 12.94 -9.45 0.82
CA ARG A 477 13.50 -10.78 0.63
C ARG A 477 13.30 -11.20 -0.84
N PRO A 478 14.20 -12.03 -1.39
CA PRO A 478 14.08 -12.49 -2.76
C PRO A 478 12.71 -13.13 -2.99
N SER A 479 11.98 -12.65 -4.00
CA SER A 479 10.63 -13.11 -4.31
C SER A 479 10.45 -13.29 -5.81
N GLU A 480 9.70 -14.32 -6.20
CA GLU A 480 9.28 -14.51 -7.60
C GLU A 480 8.25 -13.46 -8.03
N THR A 481 7.55 -12.85 -7.08
CA THR A 481 6.65 -11.73 -7.34
C THR A 481 7.47 -10.45 -7.45
N ALA A 482 7.54 -9.89 -8.66
CA ALA A 482 8.19 -8.59 -8.86
C ALA A 482 7.37 -7.46 -8.24
N ASN A 483 8.04 -6.60 -7.49
CA ASN A 483 7.43 -5.43 -6.87
C ASN A 483 7.92 -4.16 -7.58
N LEU A 484 7.01 -3.47 -8.26
CA LEU A 484 7.25 -2.19 -8.91
C LEU A 484 6.71 -1.06 -8.04
N ALA A 485 7.61 -0.31 -7.42
CA ALA A 485 7.29 0.88 -6.65
C ALA A 485 7.60 2.13 -7.45
N VAL A 486 6.64 3.05 -7.52
CA VAL A 486 6.78 4.33 -8.18
C VAL A 486 6.40 5.43 -7.20
N PHE A 487 7.27 6.41 -7.02
CA PHE A 487 7.02 7.54 -6.12
C PHE A 487 7.46 8.85 -6.79
N PRO A 488 6.69 9.93 -6.62
CA PRO A 488 7.08 11.24 -7.10
C PRO A 488 8.23 11.78 -6.25
N LEU A 489 9.17 12.44 -6.92
CA LEU A 489 10.17 13.34 -6.37
C LEU A 489 9.88 14.72 -6.98
N ASP A 490 10.22 15.82 -6.31
CA ASP A 490 9.86 17.20 -6.69
C ASP A 490 9.68 17.45 -8.20
N THR A 491 10.70 17.12 -9.01
CA THR A 491 10.68 17.29 -10.48
C THR A 491 10.84 15.98 -11.26
N ARG A 492 10.86 14.83 -10.58
CA ARG A 492 11.18 13.52 -11.18
C ARG A 492 10.23 12.44 -10.70
N LEU A 493 10.08 11.37 -11.47
CA LEU A 493 9.45 10.15 -11.02
C LEU A 493 10.55 9.12 -10.72
N SER A 494 10.56 8.55 -9.52
CA SER A 494 11.47 7.46 -9.16
C SER A 494 10.76 6.12 -9.30
N LEU A 495 11.40 5.21 -10.02
CA LEU A 495 10.88 3.90 -10.37
C LEU A 495 11.83 2.86 -9.80
N GLN A 496 11.30 1.96 -8.97
CA GLN A 496 12.08 0.91 -8.33
C GLN A 496 11.43 -0.45 -8.59
N LEU A 497 12.20 -1.38 -9.13
CA LEU A 497 11.81 -2.79 -9.27
C LEU A 497 12.65 -3.64 -8.31
N THR A 498 11.99 -4.46 -7.51
CA THR A 498 12.64 -5.50 -6.69
C THR A 498 12.08 -6.87 -7.05
N VAL A 499 12.95 -7.84 -7.31
CA VAL A 499 12.58 -9.20 -7.72
C VAL A 499 13.72 -10.17 -7.41
N SER A 500 13.45 -11.47 -7.28
CA SER A 500 14.49 -12.50 -7.20
C SER A 500 15.26 -12.61 -8.53
N HIS A 501 16.58 -12.80 -8.44
CA HIS A 501 17.41 -13.07 -9.63
C HIS A 501 16.99 -14.34 -10.39
N LEU A 502 16.30 -15.28 -9.70
CA LEU A 502 15.73 -16.49 -10.32
C LEU A 502 14.52 -16.21 -11.20
N THR A 503 13.95 -15.00 -11.14
CA THR A 503 12.82 -14.57 -11.96
C THR A 503 13.26 -13.61 -13.06
N LEU A 504 14.07 -12.60 -12.72
CA LEU A 504 14.73 -11.72 -13.68
C LEU A 504 16.18 -11.53 -13.21
N SER A 505 17.14 -11.85 -14.06
CA SER A 505 18.54 -11.48 -13.81
C SER A 505 18.71 -9.96 -13.73
N GLN A 506 19.85 -9.49 -13.21
CA GLN A 506 20.15 -8.05 -13.13
C GLN A 506 19.97 -7.34 -14.48
N LYS A 507 20.44 -7.94 -15.58
CA LYS A 507 20.33 -7.37 -16.93
C LYS A 507 18.89 -7.35 -17.44
N GLU A 508 18.14 -8.43 -17.20
CA GLU A 508 16.72 -8.52 -17.59
C GLU A 508 15.86 -7.54 -16.80
N ALA A 509 16.10 -7.41 -15.49
CA ALA A 509 15.43 -6.43 -14.66
C ALA A 509 15.73 -5.00 -15.11
N ASP A 510 16.99 -4.65 -15.42
CA ASP A 510 17.34 -3.32 -15.94
C ASP A 510 16.65 -3.06 -17.29
N PHE A 511 16.63 -4.05 -18.19
CA PHE A 511 15.91 -3.97 -19.46
C PHE A 511 14.42 -3.72 -19.27
N VAL A 512 13.75 -4.48 -18.39
CA VAL A 512 12.32 -4.31 -18.06
C VAL A 512 12.04 -2.91 -17.51
N VAL A 513 12.87 -2.40 -16.59
CA VAL A 513 12.68 -1.06 -16.02
C VAL A 513 12.94 0.03 -17.06
N ASN A 514 13.94 -0.12 -17.93
CA ASN A 514 14.17 0.84 -19.02
C ASN A 514 12.97 0.87 -19.99
N LYS A 515 12.41 -0.28 -20.35
CA LYS A 515 11.18 -0.34 -21.15
C LYS A 515 10.00 0.33 -20.43
N PHE A 516 9.83 0.07 -19.15
CA PHE A 516 8.79 0.72 -18.36
C PHE A 516 8.95 2.25 -18.31
N CYS A 517 10.17 2.76 -18.11
CA CYS A 517 10.47 4.19 -18.16
C CYS A 517 10.08 4.82 -19.51
N ASN A 518 10.41 4.16 -20.61
CA ASN A 518 10.08 4.64 -21.96
C ASN A 518 8.56 4.67 -22.18
N VAL A 519 7.84 3.64 -21.72
CA VAL A 519 6.38 3.59 -21.83
C VAL A 519 5.72 4.70 -21.00
N VAL A 520 6.21 4.97 -19.78
CA VAL A 520 5.70 6.05 -18.93
C VAL A 520 5.82 7.42 -19.64
N GLN A 521 6.97 7.72 -20.24
CA GLN A 521 7.16 8.96 -21.00
C GLN A 521 6.27 9.03 -22.24
N TYR A 522 6.19 7.91 -22.97
CA TYR A 522 5.40 7.80 -24.19
C TYR A 522 3.89 7.97 -23.96
N LEU A 523 3.36 7.47 -22.84
CA LEU A 523 1.94 7.54 -22.52
C LEU A 523 1.46 8.96 -22.18
N GLY A 524 2.36 9.88 -21.81
CA GLY A 524 2.01 11.28 -21.49
C GLY A 524 1.63 12.15 -22.71
N THR A 525 1.76 11.66 -23.94
CA THR A 525 1.48 12.45 -25.17
C THR A 525 0.65 11.66 -26.19
N GLY A 526 -0.01 12.33 -27.15
CA GLY A 526 -0.66 11.68 -28.30
C GLY A 526 -1.79 10.70 -27.94
N LEU A 527 -2.76 11.14 -27.14
CA LEU A 527 -3.76 10.26 -26.48
C LEU A 527 -4.65 9.44 -27.42
N GLN A 528 -4.91 9.95 -28.62
CA GLN A 528 -5.76 9.30 -29.62
C GLN A 528 -5.00 8.28 -30.49
N SER A 529 -3.68 8.15 -30.31
CA SER A 529 -2.92 7.13 -31.03
C SER A 529 -3.26 5.72 -30.51
N THR A 530 -3.40 4.78 -31.44
CA THR A 530 -3.59 3.36 -31.12
C THR A 530 -2.36 2.81 -30.43
N ILE A 531 -2.55 2.00 -29.39
CA ILE A 531 -1.46 1.33 -28.69
C ILE A 531 -0.69 0.42 -29.67
N ALA A 532 -1.41 -0.24 -30.59
CA ALA A 532 -0.87 -1.19 -31.57
C ALA A 532 0.15 -0.61 -32.56
N SER A 533 -0.06 0.63 -33.05
CA SER A 533 0.88 1.28 -33.98
C SER A 533 2.18 1.73 -33.32
N SER A 534 2.14 1.98 -32.02
CA SER A 534 3.27 2.56 -31.28
C SER A 534 4.15 1.54 -30.57
N PHE A 535 3.65 0.33 -30.63
CA PHE A 535 4.16 -0.90 -30.16
C PHE A 535 5.41 -1.31 -30.99
N GLU A 536 5.62 -0.74 -32.17
CA GLU A 536 6.86 -0.83 -32.95
C GLU A 536 7.88 0.28 -32.59
N LEU A 537 7.43 1.42 -32.09
CA LEU A 537 8.27 2.60 -31.74
C LEU A 537 9.01 2.47 -30.41
N LEU A 538 8.67 1.49 -29.58
CA LEU A 538 9.21 1.28 -28.24
C LEU A 538 10.31 0.20 -28.19
N ASN A 539 10.84 -0.24 -29.36
CA ASN A 539 11.93 -1.21 -29.49
C ASN A 539 13.31 -0.63 -29.18
#